data_AF-A0A962FYA3-F1
#
_entry.id   AF-A0A962FYA3-F1
#
_cell.length_a   1.000
_cell.length_b   1.000
_cell.length_c   1.000
_cell.angle_alpha   90.00
_cell.angle_beta   90.00
_cell.angle_gamma   90.00
#
_symmetry.space_group_name_H-M   'P 1'
#
loop_
_entity.id
_entity.type
_entity.pdbx_description
1 polymer ?
#
loop_
_entity_poly.entity_id
_entity_poly.type
_entity_poly.pdbx_seq_one_letter_code
_entity_poly.pdbx_strand_id
1 'polypeptide(L)'
;MISKIKTIPLLLLAVSVSLTGCVSREQADARLARGCLAGAEIFIEDGFKIGEIRDKTYRDAPGLGKGYREVTVKVLETDGWYENETDYQCIFAEEFSIGHLSHKASLYQLRIGEKVYGKEGDKILGSFQDHLKLTEAVDQAMNR
;
A
#
# COMPACT_ATOMS: atom_id res chain seq x y z
N MET A 1 62.92 22.67 13.95
CA MET A 1 62.30 22.99 12.63
C MET A 1 62.42 21.78 11.72
N ILE A 2 61.35 20.99 11.52
CA ILE A 2 60.98 20.34 10.24
C ILE A 2 59.47 20.04 10.37
N SER A 3 58.65 20.79 9.64
CA SER A 3 57.20 20.62 9.58
C SER A 3 56.86 19.50 8.59
N LYS A 4 56.12 18.47 9.02
CA LYS A 4 55.57 17.42 8.15
C LYS A 4 54.07 17.67 7.95
N ILE A 5 53.72 18.20 6.79
CA ILE A 5 52.36 18.25 6.25
C ILE A 5 52.43 17.67 4.84
N LYS A 6 51.36 16.96 4.41
CA LYS A 6 51.00 16.41 3.08
C LYS A 6 51.01 14.88 3.10
N THR A 7 49.96 14.16 2.69
CA THR A 7 48.74 14.49 1.94
C THR A 7 47.82 13.29 2.11
N ILE A 8 46.62 13.46 2.67
CA ILE A 8 45.60 12.40 2.71
C ILE A 8 44.86 12.45 1.38
N PRO A 9 44.81 11.36 0.59
CA PRO A 9 44.10 11.35 -0.67
C PRO A 9 42.58 11.32 -0.42
N LEU A 10 41.98 12.50 -0.54
CA LEU A 10 40.55 12.75 -0.67
C LEU A 10 40.08 12.24 -2.05
N LEU A 11 39.85 10.94 -2.20
CA LEU A 11 39.41 10.38 -3.49
C LEU A 11 38.55 9.13 -3.29
N LEU A 12 37.34 9.31 -2.76
CA LEU A 12 36.25 8.31 -2.80
C LEU A 12 34.91 9.01 -2.46
N LEU A 13 34.57 10.01 -3.28
CA LEU A 13 33.27 10.70 -3.22
C LEU A 13 32.70 10.81 -4.64
N ALA A 14 32.53 9.68 -5.30
CA ALA A 14 31.83 9.60 -6.58
C ALA A 14 31.21 8.20 -6.71
N VAL A 15 29.97 8.14 -7.21
CA VAL A 15 29.09 6.96 -7.33
C VAL A 15 28.11 6.78 -6.14
N SER A 16 27.24 7.77 -5.91
CA SER A 16 25.97 7.57 -5.19
C SER A 16 24.79 8.30 -5.86
N VAL A 17 24.92 8.60 -7.16
CA VAL A 17 23.84 9.05 -8.05
C VAL A 17 23.91 8.03 -9.20
N SER A 18 22.94 7.20 -9.57
CA SER A 18 21.50 7.39 -9.62
C SER A 18 20.86 6.01 -9.83
N LEU A 19 19.93 5.61 -8.95
CA LEU A 19 18.87 4.66 -9.28
C LEU A 19 17.52 5.23 -8.81
N THR A 20 17.36 6.54 -8.89
CA THR A 20 16.15 7.28 -8.49
C THR A 20 14.95 7.08 -9.44
N GLY A 21 14.97 6.05 -10.28
CA GLY A 21 13.95 5.78 -11.28
C GLY A 21 13.18 4.47 -11.11
N CYS A 22 13.61 3.56 -10.23
CA CYS A 22 12.90 2.30 -10.02
C CYS A 22 12.00 2.41 -8.78
N VAL A 23 10.71 2.11 -8.93
CA VAL A 23 9.83 1.93 -7.78
C VAL A 23 10.24 0.64 -7.08
N SER A 24 10.71 0.75 -5.85
CA SER A 24 11.06 -0.43 -5.04
C SER A 24 9.80 -1.19 -4.62
N ARG A 25 9.95 -2.47 -4.25
CA ARG A 25 8.82 -3.26 -3.75
C ARG A 25 8.22 -2.63 -2.50
N GLU A 26 9.05 -2.12 -1.61
CA GLU A 26 8.64 -1.48 -0.36
C GLU A 26 7.85 -0.20 -0.63
N GLN A 27 8.24 0.59 -1.64
CA GLN A 27 7.48 1.77 -2.07
C GLN A 27 6.13 1.39 -2.65
N ALA A 28 6.09 0.36 -3.50
CA ALA A 28 4.85 -0.19 -4.04
C ALA A 28 3.93 -0.68 -2.91
N ASP A 29 4.44 -1.50 -1.98
CA ASP A 29 3.70 -2.04 -0.84
C ASP A 29 3.16 -0.92 0.07
N ALA A 30 3.94 0.14 0.32
CA ALA A 30 3.47 1.31 1.06
C ALA A 30 2.31 2.04 0.35
N ARG A 31 2.35 2.15 -0.99
CA ARG A 31 1.22 2.71 -1.78
C ARG A 31 -0.02 1.84 -1.63
N LEU A 32 0.12 0.52 -1.77
CA LEU A 32 -1.00 -0.42 -1.64
C LEU A 32 -1.62 -0.38 -0.24
N ALA A 33 -0.81 -0.32 0.83
CA ALA A 33 -1.32 -0.21 2.19
C ALA A 33 -2.12 1.08 2.42
N ARG A 34 -1.66 2.22 1.87
CA ARG A 34 -2.41 3.49 1.93
C ARG A 34 -3.73 3.40 1.17
N GLY A 35 -3.70 2.81 -0.02
CA GLY A 35 -4.90 2.50 -0.78
C GLY A 35 -5.88 1.64 0.03
N CYS A 36 -5.39 0.56 0.64
CA CYS A 36 -6.22 -0.35 1.42
C CYS A 36 -6.94 0.34 2.59
N LEU A 37 -6.22 1.17 3.34
CA LEU A 37 -6.80 1.93 4.45
C LEU A 37 -7.84 2.94 3.98
N ALA A 38 -7.58 3.67 2.89
CA ALA A 38 -8.56 4.61 2.33
C ALA A 38 -9.82 3.91 1.82
N GLY A 39 -9.68 2.70 1.27
CA GLY A 39 -10.82 1.87 0.91
C GLY A 39 -11.62 1.40 2.12
N ALA A 40 -10.93 0.99 3.19
CA ALA A 40 -11.56 0.55 4.43
C ALA A 40 -12.31 1.68 5.15
N GLU A 41 -11.78 2.90 5.14
CA GLU A 41 -12.37 4.08 5.77
C GLU A 41 -13.77 4.44 5.21
N ILE A 42 -14.09 4.02 3.97
CA ILE A 42 -15.44 4.21 3.39
C ILE A 42 -16.50 3.35 4.10
N PHE A 43 -16.09 2.20 4.62
CA PHE A 43 -17.00 1.18 5.16
C PHE A 43 -16.85 0.98 6.66
N ILE A 44 -16.07 1.83 7.32
CA ILE A 44 -15.98 1.86 8.78
C ILE A 44 -17.32 2.30 9.37
N GLU A 45 -17.62 1.82 10.57
CA GLU A 45 -18.88 2.19 11.25
C GLU A 45 -18.90 3.68 11.61
N ASP A 46 -20.07 4.30 11.55
CA ASP A 46 -20.23 5.71 11.87
C ASP A 46 -19.72 6.02 13.29
N GLY A 47 -18.85 7.02 13.40
CA GLY A 47 -18.21 7.42 14.65
C GLY A 47 -16.86 6.77 14.92
N PHE A 48 -16.55 5.65 14.25
CA PHE A 48 -15.22 5.05 14.28
C PHE A 48 -14.31 5.67 13.22
N LYS A 49 -13.02 5.70 13.53
CA LYS A 49 -11.95 6.07 12.60
C LYS A 49 -10.79 5.10 12.72
N ILE A 50 -10.01 4.99 11.64
CA ILE A 50 -8.74 4.25 11.67
C ILE A 50 -7.76 5.03 12.57
N GLY A 51 -7.32 4.39 13.64
CA GLY A 51 -6.34 4.92 14.60
C GLY A 51 -4.93 4.42 14.30
N GLU A 52 -4.40 3.58 15.19
CA GLU A 52 -3.03 3.06 15.09
C GLU A 52 -2.96 1.88 14.11
N ILE A 53 -1.94 1.87 13.25
CA ILE A 53 -1.62 0.69 12.42
C ILE A 53 -0.67 -0.20 13.22
N ARG A 54 -1.13 -1.40 13.60
CA ARG A 54 -0.35 -2.36 14.39
C ARG A 54 0.58 -3.21 13.54
N ASP A 55 0.10 -3.65 12.38
CA ASP A 55 0.88 -4.51 11.49
C ASP A 55 0.49 -4.34 10.02
N LYS A 56 1.42 -4.67 9.12
CA LYS A 56 1.22 -4.69 7.68
C LYS A 56 1.92 -5.91 7.11
N THR A 57 1.14 -6.81 6.51
CA THR A 57 1.69 -7.98 5.81
C THR A 57 1.38 -7.91 4.32
N TYR A 58 2.32 -8.39 3.52
CA TYR A 58 2.25 -8.34 2.07
C TYR A 58 2.65 -9.68 1.50
N ARG A 59 1.81 -10.23 0.64
CA ARG A 59 2.08 -11.51 -0.04
C ARG A 59 1.42 -11.54 -1.41
N ASP A 60 1.82 -12.48 -2.24
CA ASP A 60 1.12 -12.71 -3.50
C ASP A 60 -0.24 -13.32 -3.20
N ALA A 61 -1.28 -12.87 -3.90
CA ALA A 61 -2.64 -13.30 -3.61
C ALA A 61 -2.83 -14.78 -3.97
N PRO A 62 -3.13 -15.66 -2.98
CA PRO A 62 -3.26 -17.08 -3.24
C PRO A 62 -4.45 -17.34 -4.17
N GLY A 63 -4.23 -18.15 -5.20
CA GLY A 63 -5.28 -18.55 -6.14
C GLY A 63 -5.56 -17.60 -7.31
N LEU A 64 -5.02 -16.37 -7.32
CA LEU A 64 -5.20 -15.41 -8.42
C LEU A 64 -4.01 -15.32 -9.39
N GLY A 65 -2.86 -15.90 -9.01
CA GLY A 65 -1.67 -15.96 -9.85
C GLY A 65 -0.77 -14.72 -9.75
N LYS A 66 0.23 -14.64 -10.65
CA LYS A 66 1.19 -13.53 -10.69
C LYS A 66 0.49 -12.23 -11.11
N GLY A 67 0.88 -11.11 -10.51
CA GLY A 67 0.28 -9.79 -10.78
C GLY A 67 -0.84 -9.40 -9.81
N TYR A 68 -1.13 -10.25 -8.81
CA TYR A 68 -2.02 -9.89 -7.70
C TYR A 68 -1.26 -9.87 -6.39
N ARG A 69 -1.37 -8.75 -5.68
CA ARG A 69 -0.77 -8.56 -4.35
C ARG A 69 -1.86 -8.47 -3.30
N GLU A 70 -1.75 -9.30 -2.28
CA GLU A 70 -2.56 -9.20 -1.07
C GLU A 70 -1.82 -8.35 -0.03
N VAL A 71 -2.57 -7.41 0.55
CA VAL A 71 -2.13 -6.53 1.63
C VAL A 71 -3.10 -6.69 2.79
N THR A 72 -2.59 -7.13 3.94
CA THR A 72 -3.37 -7.17 5.18
C THR A 72 -2.84 -6.11 6.13
N VAL A 73 -3.71 -5.19 6.54
CA VAL A 73 -3.38 -4.13 7.49
C VAL A 73 -4.20 -4.35 8.75
N LYS A 74 -3.51 -4.59 9.87
CA LYS A 74 -4.12 -4.69 11.19
C LYS A 74 -4.12 -3.31 11.83
N VAL A 75 -5.29 -2.82 12.20
CA VAL A 75 -5.47 -1.49 12.77
C VAL A 75 -6.24 -1.55 14.08
N LEU A 76 -6.07 -0.51 14.90
CA LEU A 76 -7.02 -0.17 15.94
C LEU A 76 -7.97 0.90 15.43
N GLU A 77 -9.23 0.52 15.24
CA GLU A 77 -10.31 1.46 15.05
C GLU A 77 -10.70 2.09 16.40
N THR A 78 -11.05 3.37 16.42
CA THR A 78 -11.46 4.04 17.65
C THR A 78 -12.56 5.06 17.41
N ASP A 79 -13.48 5.19 18.37
CA ASP A 79 -14.48 6.27 18.45
C ASP A 79 -14.08 7.36 19.47
N GLY A 80 -12.87 7.25 20.05
CA GLY A 80 -12.36 8.10 21.11
C GLY A 80 -12.58 7.57 22.54
N TRP A 81 -13.40 6.54 22.72
CA TRP A 81 -13.69 5.91 24.02
C TRP A 81 -13.38 4.40 24.02
N TYR A 82 -13.64 3.75 22.89
CA TYR A 82 -13.40 2.34 22.66
C TYR A 82 -12.36 2.16 21.55
N GLU A 83 -11.61 1.06 21.64
CA GLU A 83 -10.66 0.62 20.62
C GLU A 83 -11.00 -0.80 20.21
N ASN A 84 -11.09 -1.04 18.91
CA ASN A 84 -11.34 -2.35 18.33
C ASN A 84 -10.22 -2.72 17.36
N GLU A 85 -9.68 -3.94 17.48
CA GLU A 85 -8.70 -4.43 16.53
C GLU A 85 -9.39 -5.06 15.31
N THR A 86 -9.12 -4.50 14.13
CA THR A 86 -9.69 -4.97 12.87
C THR A 86 -8.58 -5.24 11.86
N ASP A 87 -8.75 -6.33 11.11
CA ASP A 87 -7.90 -6.65 9.97
C ASP A 87 -8.63 -6.27 8.67
N TYR A 88 -7.98 -5.42 7.87
CA TYR A 88 -8.40 -5.13 6.51
C TYR A 88 -7.53 -5.88 5.52
N GLN A 89 -8.15 -6.67 4.67
CA GLN A 89 -7.45 -7.44 3.64
C GLN A 89 -7.82 -6.90 2.27
N CYS A 90 -6.85 -6.41 1.53
CA CYS A 90 -7.02 -5.90 0.18
C CYS A 90 -6.24 -6.75 -0.81
N ILE A 91 -6.82 -7.01 -1.96
CA ILE A 91 -6.14 -7.58 -3.11
C ILE A 91 -6.07 -6.52 -4.19
N PHE A 92 -4.88 -6.32 -4.73
CA PHE A 92 -4.63 -5.40 -5.83
C PHE A 92 -4.16 -6.17 -7.05
N ALA A 93 -4.70 -5.81 -8.22
CA ALA A 93 -4.07 -6.15 -9.49
C ALA A 93 -2.98 -5.10 -9.75
N GLU A 94 -1.72 -5.53 -9.83
CA GLU A 94 -0.55 -4.66 -9.99
C GLU A 94 0.28 -4.99 -11.23
N GLU A 95 0.88 -3.94 -11.78
CA GLU A 95 1.76 -4.02 -12.94
C GLU A 95 3.00 -3.13 -12.70
N PHE A 96 4.18 -3.72 -12.92
CA PHE A 96 5.43 -2.99 -12.99
C PHE A 96 5.82 -2.82 -14.46
N SER A 97 6.15 -1.60 -14.87
CA SER A 97 6.69 -1.39 -16.21
C SER A 97 8.10 -1.99 -16.34
N ILE A 98 8.56 -2.17 -17.59
CA ILE A 98 9.92 -2.66 -17.89
C ILE A 98 10.95 -1.86 -17.08
N GLY A 99 11.85 -2.56 -16.39
CA GLY A 99 12.86 -1.95 -15.53
C GLY A 99 12.32 -1.33 -14.23
N HIS A 100 11.10 -1.68 -13.81
CA HIS A 100 10.45 -1.17 -12.59
C HIS A 100 10.32 0.36 -12.55
N LEU A 101 10.33 1.00 -13.72
CA LEU A 101 10.29 2.46 -13.83
C LEU A 101 8.99 3.09 -13.32
N SER A 102 7.92 2.30 -13.28
CA SER A 102 6.63 2.70 -12.75
C SER A 102 5.92 1.50 -12.15
N HIS A 103 5.05 1.78 -11.18
CA HIS A 103 4.16 0.82 -10.55
C HIS A 103 2.74 1.36 -10.66
N LYS A 104 1.86 0.55 -11.23
CA LYS A 104 0.42 0.79 -11.30
C LYS A 104 -0.29 -0.32 -10.53
N ALA A 105 -1.35 0.05 -9.82
CA ALA A 105 -2.17 -0.90 -9.12
C ALA A 105 -3.62 -0.44 -9.14
N SER A 106 -4.54 -1.40 -9.11
CA SER A 106 -5.97 -1.15 -8.97
C SER A 106 -6.53 -2.11 -7.93
N LEU A 107 -7.48 -1.63 -7.12
CA LEU A 107 -8.13 -2.51 -6.15
C LEU A 107 -8.94 -3.58 -6.89
N TYR A 108 -8.63 -4.83 -6.60
CA TYR A 108 -9.43 -5.97 -7.03
C TYR A 108 -10.52 -6.28 -6.00
N GLN A 109 -10.14 -6.41 -4.73
CA GLN A 109 -11.05 -6.83 -3.65
C GLN A 109 -10.64 -6.17 -2.33
N LEU A 110 -11.62 -5.81 -1.51
CA LEU A 110 -11.45 -5.39 -0.10
C LEU A 110 -12.31 -6.30 0.77
N ARG A 111 -11.72 -6.87 1.82
CA ARG A 111 -12.40 -7.68 2.83
C ARG A 111 -12.24 -7.03 4.20
N ILE A 112 -13.36 -6.91 4.90
CA ILE A 112 -13.46 -6.38 6.27
C ILE A 112 -14.28 -7.38 7.08
N GLY A 113 -13.61 -8.16 7.93
CA GLY A 113 -14.24 -9.31 8.59
C GLY A 113 -14.81 -10.30 7.57
N GLU A 114 -16.12 -10.53 7.63
CA GLU A 114 -16.85 -11.40 6.69
C GLU A 114 -17.36 -10.69 5.43
N LYS A 115 -17.32 -9.35 5.40
CA LYS A 115 -17.83 -8.56 4.28
C LYS A 115 -16.76 -8.41 3.21
N VAL A 116 -17.18 -8.48 1.94
CA VAL A 116 -16.32 -8.38 0.78
C VAL A 116 -16.89 -7.35 -0.19
N TYR A 117 -16.03 -6.43 -0.63
CA TYR A 117 -16.31 -5.36 -1.59
C TYR A 117 -15.36 -5.44 -2.79
N GLY A 118 -15.77 -4.89 -3.92
CA GLY A 118 -14.94 -4.87 -5.13
C GLY A 118 -15.37 -5.91 -6.15
N LYS A 119 -14.43 -6.70 -6.67
CA LYS A 119 -14.67 -7.72 -7.68
C LYS A 119 -14.31 -9.11 -7.17
N GLU A 120 -15.11 -10.09 -7.58
CA GLU A 120 -14.79 -11.51 -7.43
C GLU A 120 -15.16 -12.21 -8.75
N GLY A 121 -14.12 -12.53 -9.53
CA GLY A 121 -14.29 -12.97 -10.92
C GLY A 121 -14.95 -11.88 -11.76
N ASP A 122 -16.02 -12.24 -12.47
CA ASP A 122 -16.77 -11.32 -13.33
C ASP A 122 -17.90 -10.54 -12.62
N LYS A 123 -17.96 -10.61 -11.28
CA LYS A 123 -19.03 -10.00 -10.49
C LYS A 123 -18.51 -8.85 -9.63
N ILE A 124 -19.26 -7.75 -9.62
CA ILE A 124 -19.09 -6.67 -8.64
C ILE A 124 -19.85 -7.08 -7.37
N LEU A 125 -19.15 -7.04 -6.24
CA LEU A 125 -19.70 -7.29 -4.91
C LEU A 125 -20.06 -5.93 -4.27
N GLY A 126 -21.34 -5.76 -3.90
CA GLY A 126 -21.90 -4.51 -3.42
C GLY A 126 -22.67 -3.72 -4.47
N SER A 127 -23.03 -2.47 -4.17
CA SER A 127 -23.69 -1.60 -5.16
C SER A 127 -22.65 -1.01 -6.12
N PHE A 128 -23.07 -0.68 -7.35
CA PHE A 128 -22.21 -0.02 -8.33
C PHE A 128 -21.68 1.34 -7.81
N GLN A 129 -22.49 2.07 -7.05
CA GLN A 129 -22.09 3.34 -6.45
C GLN A 129 -20.99 3.15 -5.40
N ASP A 130 -21.08 2.11 -4.57
CA ASP A 130 -20.04 1.79 -3.60
C ASP A 130 -18.75 1.36 -4.28
N HIS A 131 -18.86 0.60 -5.37
CA HIS A 131 -17.70 0.21 -6.18
C HIS A 131 -16.97 1.42 -6.77
N LEU A 132 -17.70 2.43 -7.25
CA LEU A 132 -17.11 3.67 -7.75
C LEU A 132 -16.41 4.45 -6.64
N LYS A 133 -17.09 4.68 -5.51
CA LYS A 133 -16.51 5.39 -4.35
C LYS A 133 -15.24 4.70 -3.85
N LEU A 134 -15.30 3.37 -3.71
CA LEU A 134 -14.18 2.55 -3.30
C LEU A 134 -13.00 2.69 -4.26
N THR A 135 -13.24 2.55 -5.56
CA THR A 135 -12.18 2.66 -6.57
C THR A 135 -11.54 4.05 -6.56
N GLU A 136 -12.36 5.10 -6.48
CA GLU A 136 -11.88 6.49 -6.46
C GLU A 136 -11.04 6.80 -5.22
N ALA A 137 -11.52 6.46 -4.02
CA ALA A 137 -10.80 6.73 -2.78
C ALA A 137 -9.45 6.00 -2.74
N VAL A 138 -9.43 4.74 -3.19
CA VAL A 138 -8.21 3.92 -3.23
C VAL A 138 -7.22 4.49 -4.23
N ASP A 139 -7.65 4.82 -5.45
CA ASP A 139 -6.76 5.37 -6.48
C ASP A 139 -6.18 6.73 -6.06
N GLN A 140 -7.02 7.61 -5.48
CA GLN A 140 -6.55 8.88 -4.94
C GLN A 140 -5.51 8.68 -3.82
N ALA A 141 -5.74 7.73 -2.90
CA ALA A 141 -4.82 7.49 -1.79
C ALA A 141 -3.50 6.84 -2.21
N MET A 142 -3.50 5.98 -3.23
CA MET A 142 -2.27 5.35 -3.75
C MET A 142 -1.36 6.35 -4.47
N ASN A 143 -1.92 7.44 -5.00
CA ASN A 143 -1.22 8.44 -5.82
C ASN A 143 -0.87 9.74 -5.08
N ARG A 144 -1.23 9.86 -3.79
CA ARG A 144 -0.71 10.90 -2.89
C ARG A 144 0.69 10.55 -2.40
#